data_AF-A0A7S1BQP4-F1
#
_entry.id   AF-A0A7S1BQP4-F1
#
_cell.length_a   1.000
_cell.length_b   1.000
_cell.length_c   1.000
_cell.angle_alpha   90.00
_cell.angle_beta   90.00
_cell.angle_gamma   90.00
#
_symmetry.space_group_name_H-M   'P 1'
#
loop_
_entity.id
_entity.type
_entity.pdbx_description
1 polymer ?
#
loop_
_entity_poly.entity_id
_entity_poly.type
_entity_poly.pdbx_seq_one_letter_code
_entity_poly.pdbx_strand_id
1 'polypeptide(L)'
;AIQANREQAAAKAAAMAQAAAQRKEAAAQRKAEAEEKKRAIAEAAKRSREKQASQKAAAQAAQKKAAAEDARQQKAALEAQRKEEAAAAKRAKAEEAKQRAAEVAAQKKAAAEEAREAAAQKKAAAAQAAAEKKALAAQRKEEAAAAAAAKKAAAEKAKAKVAPAKKSPPAAKAAPKGVPTIVSWKQNRDGSIKGKIYGSPNFEEGENVDTSPIASGNVADGYVVQTSSGSKYFLSAKPPGSPTAAKIPQAAKAEVSMRSAKKGATISLFGKPKVEDAPPAKVAKPAPKKAFFGVGGGGAKKVEKKAPKGVPSLVQWKENKDGSISGFISGSPAFEEGERITTSPIMKGDASEGTIVQTGSGSKYFLV
;
A
#
# COMPACT_ATOMS: atom_id res chain seq x y z
N ALA A 1 105.55 28.08 74.89
CA ALA A 1 104.56 27.00 75.14
C ALA A 1 103.11 27.46 74.92
N ILE A 2 102.61 28.48 75.65
CA ILE A 2 101.20 28.91 75.56
C ILE A 2 100.81 29.42 74.15
N GLN A 3 101.67 30.18 73.48
CA GLN A 3 101.40 30.72 72.14
C GLN A 3 101.33 29.63 71.06
N ALA A 4 102.25 28.65 71.09
CA ALA A 4 102.23 27.50 70.18
C ALA A 4 100.96 26.64 70.34
N ASN A 5 100.46 26.45 71.56
CA ASN A 5 99.19 25.74 71.80
C ASN A 5 97.98 26.52 71.24
N ARG A 6 98.00 27.87 71.29
CA ARG A 6 96.94 28.70 70.71
C ARG A 6 96.96 28.65 69.18
N GLU A 7 98.13 28.66 68.55
CA GLU A 7 98.26 28.54 67.10
C GLU A 7 97.83 27.15 66.61
N GLN A 8 98.20 26.08 67.31
CA GLN A 8 97.72 24.73 67.00
C GLN A 8 96.20 24.60 67.15
N ALA A 9 95.61 25.20 68.19
CA ALA A 9 94.15 25.22 68.36
C ALA A 9 93.45 26.03 67.26
N ALA A 10 94.00 27.17 66.86
CA ALA A 10 93.47 27.99 65.77
C ALA A 10 93.57 27.28 64.42
N ALA A 11 94.69 26.62 64.11
CA ALA A 11 94.85 25.82 62.90
C ALA A 11 93.88 24.63 62.86
N LYS A 12 93.67 23.96 64.00
CA LYS A 12 92.68 22.87 64.12
C LYS A 12 91.24 23.40 63.94
N ALA A 13 90.91 24.55 64.51
CA ALA A 13 89.60 25.18 64.33
C ALA A 13 89.37 25.61 62.88
N ALA A 14 90.39 26.18 62.23
CA ALA A 14 90.35 26.54 60.81
C ALA A 14 90.17 25.30 59.91
N ALA A 15 90.90 24.22 60.17
CA ALA A 15 90.75 22.95 59.46
C ALA A 15 89.36 22.33 59.66
N MET A 16 88.82 22.38 60.88
CA MET A 16 87.44 21.93 61.15
C MET A 16 86.39 22.79 60.45
N ALA A 17 86.59 24.12 60.39
CA ALA A 17 85.69 25.03 59.68
C ALA A 17 85.74 24.78 58.16
N GLN A 18 86.94 24.59 57.58
CA GLN A 18 87.10 24.20 56.18
C GLN A 18 86.46 22.84 55.88
N ALA A 19 86.66 21.84 56.74
CA ALA A 19 86.02 20.54 56.57
C ALA A 19 84.48 20.62 56.70
N ALA A 20 83.96 21.46 57.59
CA ALA A 20 82.52 21.69 57.71
C ALA A 20 81.95 22.41 56.48
N ALA A 21 82.68 23.39 55.91
CA ALA A 21 82.31 24.06 54.67
C ALA A 21 82.30 23.08 53.49
N GLN A 22 83.35 22.27 53.33
CA GLN A 22 83.43 21.23 52.29
C GLN A 22 82.30 20.19 52.43
N ARG A 23 81.95 19.76 53.65
CA ARG A 23 80.81 18.86 53.89
C ARG A 23 79.48 19.49 53.51
N LYS A 24 79.29 20.79 53.81
CA LYS A 24 78.08 21.54 53.42
C LYS A 24 77.98 21.66 51.90
N GLU A 25 79.08 21.97 51.22
CA GLU A 25 79.13 22.06 49.76
C GLU A 25 78.87 20.69 49.10
N ALA A 26 79.53 19.63 49.56
CA ALA A 26 79.30 18.28 49.06
C ALA A 26 77.85 17.80 49.31
N ALA A 27 77.24 18.16 50.44
CA ALA A 27 75.83 17.86 50.70
C ALA A 27 74.89 18.66 49.77
N ALA A 28 75.20 19.92 49.48
CA ALA A 28 74.45 20.74 48.52
C ALA A 28 74.56 20.18 47.09
N GLN A 29 75.76 19.79 46.65
CA GLN A 29 75.99 19.15 45.35
C GLN A 29 75.21 17.83 45.22
N ARG A 30 75.30 16.95 46.23
CA ARG A 30 74.51 15.69 46.25
C ARG A 30 73.00 15.94 46.21
N LYS A 31 72.51 16.98 46.87
CA LYS A 31 71.10 17.36 46.82
C LYS A 31 70.70 17.85 45.42
N ALA A 32 71.53 18.69 44.80
CA ALA A 32 71.30 19.18 43.44
C ALA A 32 71.29 18.03 42.41
N GLU A 33 72.28 17.14 42.47
CA GLU A 33 72.32 15.95 41.60
C GLU A 33 71.12 15.02 41.82
N ALA A 34 70.66 14.85 43.06
CA ALA A 34 69.48 14.03 43.35
C ALA A 34 68.19 14.66 42.81
N GLU A 35 68.06 15.99 42.87
CA GLU A 35 66.93 16.71 42.27
C GLU A 35 66.96 16.67 40.74
N GLU A 36 68.13 16.81 40.12
CA GLU A 36 68.31 16.66 38.67
C GLU A 36 67.95 15.25 38.20
N LYS A 37 68.46 14.20 38.88
CA LYS A 37 68.10 12.81 38.59
C LYS A 37 66.60 12.57 38.72
N LYS A 38 65.94 13.13 39.74
CA LYS A 38 64.48 13.04 39.89
C LYS A 38 63.74 13.71 38.73
N ARG A 39 64.20 14.90 38.28
CA ARG A 39 63.60 15.59 37.12
C ARG A 39 63.79 14.79 35.82
N ALA A 40 64.98 14.25 35.58
CA ALA A 40 65.27 13.42 34.42
C ALA A 40 64.39 12.15 34.38
N ILE A 41 64.22 11.46 35.51
CA ILE A 41 63.33 10.29 35.63
C ILE A 41 61.87 10.69 35.38
N ALA A 42 61.41 11.81 35.96
CA ALA A 42 60.05 12.30 35.75
C ALA A 42 59.77 12.68 34.29
N GLU A 43 60.73 13.33 33.60
CA GLU A 43 60.62 13.67 32.19
C GLU A 43 60.63 12.43 31.29
N ALA A 44 61.51 11.46 31.56
CA ALA A 44 61.54 10.17 30.86
C ALA A 44 60.22 9.40 31.04
N ALA A 45 59.65 9.40 32.25
CA ALA A 45 58.35 8.79 32.52
C ALA A 45 57.19 9.53 31.82
N LYS A 46 57.25 10.86 31.71
CA LYS A 46 56.26 11.63 30.94
C LYS A 46 56.32 11.29 29.45
N ARG A 47 57.54 11.28 28.87
CA ARG A 47 57.76 10.93 27.46
C ARG A 47 57.34 9.49 27.14
N SER A 48 57.60 8.53 28.02
CA SER A 48 57.18 7.14 27.81
C SER A 48 55.66 6.98 27.89
N ARG A 49 54.98 7.66 28.83
CA ARG A 49 53.51 7.67 28.90
C ARG A 49 52.88 8.31 27.66
N GLU A 50 53.43 9.40 27.15
CA GLU A 50 52.94 10.06 25.93
C GLU A 50 53.13 9.16 24.68
N LYS A 51 54.27 8.48 24.56
CA LYS A 51 54.49 7.47 23.51
C LYS A 51 53.52 6.30 23.61
N GLN A 52 53.26 5.78 24.81
CA GLN A 52 52.28 4.71 25.00
C GLN A 52 50.84 5.16 24.70
N ALA A 53 50.47 6.39 25.09
CA ALA A 53 49.15 6.95 24.82
C ALA A 53 48.93 7.16 23.31
N SER A 54 49.92 7.70 22.60
CA SER A 54 49.85 7.88 21.14
C SER A 54 49.82 6.55 20.39
N GLN A 55 50.60 5.54 20.80
CA GLN A 55 50.54 4.18 20.23
C GLN A 55 49.17 3.52 20.45
N LYS A 56 48.60 3.61 21.67
CA LYS A 56 47.26 3.09 21.96
C LYS A 56 46.18 3.80 21.13
N ALA A 57 46.26 5.12 20.99
CA ALA A 57 45.33 5.89 20.16
C ALA A 57 45.43 5.50 18.67
N ALA A 58 46.66 5.32 18.15
CA ALA A 58 46.89 4.86 16.78
C ALA A 58 46.34 3.44 16.55
N ALA A 59 46.56 2.51 17.49
CA ALA A 59 46.02 1.15 17.42
C ALA A 59 44.49 1.13 17.43
N GLN A 60 43.86 1.91 18.32
CA GLN A 60 42.41 2.03 18.36
C GLN A 60 41.83 2.67 17.08
N ALA A 61 42.52 3.66 16.51
CA ALA A 61 42.12 4.26 15.23
C ALA A 61 42.23 3.25 14.07
N ALA A 62 43.28 2.43 14.04
CA ALA A 62 43.44 1.37 13.05
C ALA A 62 42.35 0.29 13.19
N GLN A 63 42.06 -0.17 14.41
CA GLN A 63 40.99 -1.14 14.67
C GLN A 63 39.60 -0.60 14.25
N LYS A 64 39.31 0.68 14.55
CA LYS A 64 38.04 1.30 14.12
C LYS A 64 37.93 1.40 12.61
N LYS A 65 39.02 1.68 11.89
CA LYS A 65 39.04 1.70 10.43
C LYS A 65 38.82 0.31 9.84
N ALA A 66 39.51 -0.71 10.35
CA ALA A 66 39.33 -2.10 9.92
C ALA A 66 37.89 -2.58 10.16
N ALA A 67 37.34 -2.36 11.36
CA ALA A 67 35.96 -2.73 11.67
C ALA A 67 34.93 -1.98 10.79
N ALA A 68 35.18 -0.71 10.45
CA ALA A 68 34.32 0.04 9.55
C ALA A 68 34.38 -0.47 8.10
N GLU A 69 35.54 -0.96 7.66
CA GLU A 69 35.70 -1.58 6.35
C GLU A 69 35.02 -2.95 6.29
N ASP A 70 35.22 -3.81 7.29
CA ASP A 70 34.54 -5.10 7.39
C ASP A 70 33.01 -4.92 7.40
N ALA A 71 32.49 -3.94 8.15
CA ALA A 71 31.06 -3.62 8.15
C ALA A 71 30.55 -3.17 6.77
N ARG A 72 31.37 -2.43 6.00
CA ARG A 72 31.03 -2.04 4.62
C ARG A 72 31.01 -3.25 3.69
N GLN A 73 31.99 -4.15 3.81
CA GLN A 73 32.06 -5.38 3.01
C GLN A 73 30.88 -6.32 3.32
N GLN A 74 30.55 -6.52 4.59
CA GLN A 74 29.39 -7.32 5.01
C GLN A 74 28.07 -6.73 4.49
N LYS A 75 27.90 -5.40 4.58
CA LYS A 75 26.72 -4.73 4.04
C LYS A 75 26.61 -4.89 2.52
N ALA A 76 27.73 -4.75 1.80
CA ALA A 76 27.77 -4.94 0.35
C ALA A 76 27.45 -6.39 -0.05
N ALA A 77 27.98 -7.38 0.68
CA ALA A 77 27.70 -8.80 0.47
C ALA A 77 26.21 -9.13 0.71
N LEU A 78 25.62 -8.62 1.79
CA LEU A 78 24.20 -8.81 2.09
C LEU A 78 23.30 -8.16 1.01
N GLU A 79 23.67 -6.97 0.53
CA GLU A 79 22.93 -6.32 -0.55
C GLU A 79 23.03 -7.10 -1.87
N ALA A 80 24.20 -7.68 -2.18
CA ALA A 80 24.38 -8.54 -3.34
C ALA A 80 23.53 -9.81 -3.25
N GLN A 81 23.52 -10.49 -2.10
CA GLN A 81 22.66 -11.67 -1.85
C GLN A 81 21.18 -11.33 -2.02
N ARG A 82 20.71 -10.21 -1.43
CA ARG A 82 19.31 -9.78 -1.61
C ARG A 82 18.95 -9.49 -3.05
N LYS A 83 19.87 -8.95 -3.86
CA LYS A 83 19.66 -8.71 -5.29
C LYS A 83 19.57 -10.03 -6.06
N GLU A 84 20.42 -11.00 -5.72
CA GLU A 84 20.39 -12.33 -6.33
C GLU A 84 19.12 -13.10 -5.99
N GLU A 85 18.72 -13.13 -4.71
CA GLU A 85 17.45 -13.75 -4.27
C GLU A 85 16.24 -13.09 -4.93
N ALA A 86 16.22 -11.75 -5.03
CA ALA A 86 15.15 -11.05 -5.72
C ALA A 86 15.11 -11.35 -7.22
N ALA A 87 16.27 -11.53 -7.87
CA ALA A 87 16.35 -11.93 -9.26
C ALA A 87 15.90 -13.39 -9.47
N ALA A 88 16.31 -14.30 -8.58
CA ALA A 88 15.88 -15.70 -8.58
C ALA A 88 14.37 -15.83 -8.36
N ALA A 89 13.80 -15.11 -7.40
CA ALA A 89 12.36 -15.08 -7.15
C ALA A 89 11.56 -14.54 -8.35
N LYS A 90 12.08 -13.53 -9.05
CA LYS A 90 11.47 -13.04 -10.30
C LYS A 90 11.52 -14.08 -11.41
N ARG A 91 12.63 -14.81 -11.56
CA ARG A 91 12.76 -15.90 -12.54
C ARG A 91 11.79 -17.05 -12.22
N ALA A 92 11.72 -17.48 -10.96
CA ALA A 92 10.80 -18.53 -10.51
C ALA A 92 9.33 -18.16 -10.77
N LYS A 93 8.91 -16.93 -10.42
CA LYS A 93 7.55 -16.45 -10.72
C LYS A 93 7.25 -16.38 -12.22
N ALA A 94 8.23 -15.98 -13.03
CA ALA A 94 8.07 -15.95 -14.48
C ALA A 94 7.95 -17.35 -15.08
N GLU A 95 8.68 -18.33 -14.54
CA GLU A 95 8.58 -19.73 -14.94
C GLU A 95 7.25 -20.35 -14.54
N GLU A 96 6.80 -20.14 -13.29
CA GLU A 96 5.49 -20.59 -12.82
C GLU A 96 4.35 -19.99 -13.66
N ALA A 97 4.44 -18.70 -14.00
CA ALA A 97 3.46 -18.05 -14.87
C ALA A 97 3.45 -18.67 -16.28
N LYS A 98 4.61 -19.04 -16.83
CA LYS A 98 4.70 -19.75 -18.11
C LYS A 98 4.09 -21.15 -18.03
N GLN A 99 4.35 -21.89 -16.95
CA GLN A 99 3.78 -23.23 -16.74
C GLN A 99 2.25 -23.17 -16.61
N ARG A 100 1.72 -22.26 -15.79
CA ARG A 100 0.27 -22.04 -15.66
C ARG A 100 -0.37 -21.63 -16.99
N ALA A 101 0.30 -20.76 -17.77
CA ALA A 101 -0.20 -20.38 -19.09
C ALA A 101 -0.22 -21.55 -20.07
N ALA A 102 0.80 -22.43 -20.03
CA ALA A 102 0.86 -23.64 -20.84
C ALA A 102 -0.24 -24.65 -20.44
N GLU A 103 -0.49 -24.82 -19.14
CA GLU A 103 -1.55 -25.70 -18.63
C GLU A 103 -2.94 -25.20 -19.05
N VAL A 104 -3.22 -23.90 -18.87
CA VAL A 104 -4.49 -23.30 -19.32
C VAL A 104 -4.66 -23.45 -20.84
N ALA A 105 -3.58 -23.31 -21.62
CA ALA A 105 -3.63 -23.53 -23.06
C ALA A 105 -3.91 -25.01 -23.41
N ALA A 106 -3.34 -25.97 -22.67
CA ALA A 106 -3.62 -27.39 -22.83
C ALA A 106 -5.07 -27.74 -22.47
N GLN A 107 -5.59 -27.22 -21.35
CA GLN A 107 -6.98 -27.42 -20.94
C GLN A 107 -7.97 -26.85 -21.97
N LYS A 108 -7.68 -25.66 -22.53
CA LYS A 108 -8.52 -25.09 -23.60
C LYS A 108 -8.51 -25.92 -24.87
N LYS A 109 -7.37 -26.52 -25.23
CA LYS A 109 -7.27 -27.43 -26.38
C LYS A 109 -8.08 -28.71 -26.15
N ALA A 110 -7.93 -29.33 -24.98
CA ALA A 110 -8.70 -30.53 -24.60
C ALA A 110 -10.21 -30.25 -24.59
N ALA A 111 -10.65 -29.14 -23.98
CA ALA A 111 -12.07 -28.77 -23.97
C ALA A 111 -12.62 -28.47 -25.38
N ALA A 112 -11.80 -27.89 -26.26
CA ALA A 112 -12.19 -27.65 -27.65
C ALA A 112 -12.30 -28.95 -28.46
N GLU A 113 -11.47 -29.96 -28.15
CA GLU A 113 -11.53 -31.29 -28.75
C GLU A 113 -12.77 -32.06 -28.28
N GLU A 114 -13.04 -32.10 -26.98
CA GLU A 114 -14.25 -32.70 -26.41
C GLU A 114 -15.53 -32.05 -26.98
N ALA A 115 -15.54 -30.73 -27.13
CA ALA A 115 -16.66 -30.03 -27.74
C ALA A 115 -16.87 -30.41 -29.22
N ARG A 116 -15.79 -30.68 -29.96
CA ARG A 116 -15.85 -31.16 -31.36
C ARG A 116 -16.40 -32.58 -31.43
N GLU A 117 -15.96 -33.47 -30.56
CA GLU A 117 -16.47 -34.85 -30.48
C GLU A 117 -17.95 -34.87 -30.10
N ALA A 118 -18.35 -34.12 -29.08
CA ALA A 118 -19.76 -34.01 -28.67
C ALA A 118 -20.64 -33.43 -29.80
N ALA A 119 -20.14 -32.46 -30.56
CA ALA A 119 -20.84 -31.93 -31.74
C ALA A 119 -20.96 -32.97 -32.87
N ALA A 120 -19.91 -33.76 -33.10
CA ALA A 120 -19.93 -34.85 -34.09
C ALA A 120 -20.93 -35.95 -33.70
N GLN A 121 -20.97 -36.37 -32.43
CA GLN A 121 -21.94 -37.35 -31.93
C GLN A 121 -23.38 -36.84 -32.04
N LYS A 122 -23.65 -35.58 -31.67
CA LYS A 122 -24.99 -34.99 -31.83
C LYS A 122 -25.42 -34.96 -33.30
N LYS A 123 -24.51 -34.65 -34.23
CA LYS A 123 -24.80 -34.67 -35.67
C LYS A 123 -25.09 -36.08 -36.17
N ALA A 124 -24.33 -37.08 -35.72
CA ALA A 124 -24.56 -38.49 -36.06
C ALA A 124 -25.92 -38.99 -35.53
N ALA A 125 -26.25 -38.71 -34.26
CA ALA A 125 -27.54 -39.07 -33.67
C ALA A 125 -28.73 -38.38 -34.39
N ALA A 126 -28.58 -37.10 -34.77
CA ALA A 126 -29.60 -36.40 -35.54
C ALA A 126 -29.80 -37.01 -36.94
N ALA A 127 -28.72 -37.46 -37.58
CA ALA A 127 -28.79 -38.14 -38.88
C ALA A 127 -29.50 -39.51 -38.77
N GLN A 128 -29.20 -40.30 -37.74
CA GLN A 128 -29.87 -41.57 -37.47
C GLN A 128 -31.37 -41.38 -37.19
N ALA A 129 -31.73 -40.43 -36.32
CA ALA A 129 -33.13 -40.12 -36.04
C ALA A 129 -33.90 -39.64 -37.28
N ALA A 130 -33.24 -38.91 -38.19
CA ALA A 130 -33.84 -38.50 -39.46
C ALA A 130 -34.05 -39.69 -40.41
N ALA A 131 -33.11 -40.65 -40.44
CA ALA A 131 -33.23 -41.88 -41.23
C ALA A 131 -34.36 -42.78 -40.71
N GLU A 132 -34.47 -42.98 -39.40
CA GLU A 132 -35.56 -43.73 -38.77
C GLU A 132 -36.93 -43.11 -39.04
N LYS A 133 -37.05 -41.78 -38.94
CA LYS A 133 -38.29 -41.08 -39.28
C LYS A 133 -38.69 -41.29 -40.75
N LYS A 134 -37.72 -41.30 -41.67
CA LYS A 134 -37.99 -41.60 -43.09
C LYS A 134 -38.43 -43.05 -43.29
N ALA A 135 -37.81 -44.01 -42.59
CA ALA A 135 -38.20 -45.42 -42.65
C ALA A 135 -39.63 -45.63 -42.11
N LEU A 136 -39.96 -45.06 -40.95
CA LEU A 136 -41.31 -45.11 -40.38
C LEU A 136 -42.35 -44.42 -41.28
N ALA A 137 -42.01 -43.31 -41.93
CA ALA A 137 -42.91 -42.65 -42.87
C ALA A 137 -43.16 -43.50 -44.12
N ALA A 138 -42.16 -44.25 -44.60
CA ALA A 138 -42.33 -45.19 -45.70
C ALA A 138 -43.24 -46.37 -45.31
N GLN A 139 -43.01 -46.98 -44.13
CA GLN A 139 -43.88 -48.04 -43.61
C GLN A 139 -45.33 -47.58 -43.44
N ARG A 140 -45.54 -46.39 -42.86
CA ARG A 140 -46.90 -45.81 -42.74
C ARG A 140 -47.55 -45.55 -44.08
N LYS A 141 -46.78 -45.24 -45.12
CA LYS A 141 -47.32 -45.01 -46.47
C LYS A 141 -47.79 -46.33 -47.09
N GLU A 142 -47.07 -47.43 -46.86
CA GLU A 142 -47.51 -48.78 -47.26
C GLU A 142 -48.74 -49.24 -46.46
N GLU A 143 -48.74 -49.08 -45.13
CA GLU A 143 -49.92 -49.39 -44.29
C GLU A 143 -51.13 -48.53 -44.66
N ALA A 144 -50.93 -47.23 -44.94
CA ALA A 144 -52.02 -46.37 -45.38
C ALA A 144 -52.53 -46.74 -46.78
N ALA A 145 -51.68 -47.23 -47.68
CA ALA A 145 -52.12 -47.76 -48.98
C ALA A 145 -52.93 -49.05 -48.80
N ALA A 146 -52.51 -49.96 -47.90
CA ALA A 146 -53.26 -51.16 -47.54
C ALA A 146 -54.60 -50.83 -46.83
N ALA A 147 -54.59 -49.85 -45.92
CA ALA A 147 -55.79 -49.38 -45.23
C ALA A 147 -56.74 -48.57 -46.14
N ALA A 148 -56.22 -47.88 -47.15
CA ALA A 148 -57.03 -47.20 -48.18
C ALA A 148 -57.71 -48.21 -49.12
N ALA A 149 -57.10 -49.37 -49.38
CA ALA A 149 -57.78 -50.49 -50.04
C ALA A 149 -58.91 -51.06 -49.16
N ALA A 150 -58.76 -51.06 -47.83
CA ALA A 150 -59.80 -51.48 -46.89
C ALA A 150 -60.91 -50.42 -46.65
N LYS A 151 -60.60 -49.12 -46.79
CA LYS A 151 -61.54 -48.00 -46.51
C LYS A 151 -62.39 -47.54 -47.69
N LYS A 152 -62.34 -48.21 -48.85
CA LYS A 152 -63.35 -48.04 -49.92
C LYS A 152 -64.75 -48.57 -49.53
N ALA A 153 -64.91 -49.11 -48.32
CA ALA A 153 -66.17 -49.61 -47.76
C ALA A 153 -66.79 -48.75 -46.63
N ALA A 154 -66.17 -47.64 -46.20
CA ALA A 154 -66.70 -46.86 -45.06
C ALA A 154 -66.34 -45.37 -45.16
N ALA A 155 -67.16 -44.62 -45.88
CA ALA A 155 -67.10 -43.17 -45.92
C ALA A 155 -68.50 -42.55 -45.84
N GLU A 156 -69.01 -42.39 -44.62
CA GLU A 156 -69.99 -41.34 -44.34
C GLU A 156 -69.82 -40.79 -42.91
N LYS A 157 -69.93 -39.45 -42.82
CA LYS A 157 -70.12 -38.60 -41.62
C LYS A 157 -68.90 -38.17 -40.77
N ALA A 158 -68.60 -36.89 -40.97
CA ALA A 158 -68.74 -35.80 -39.98
C ALA A 158 -67.46 -35.03 -39.58
N LYS A 159 -67.60 -33.70 -39.74
CA LYS A 159 -66.68 -32.58 -39.51
C LYS A 159 -66.68 -32.10 -38.05
N ALA A 160 -65.62 -31.35 -37.70
CA ALA A 160 -65.56 -30.05 -36.97
C ALA A 160 -64.54 -30.05 -35.81
N LYS A 161 -63.44 -29.27 -35.88
CA LYS A 161 -63.21 -27.89 -35.36
C LYS A 161 -63.35 -27.82 -33.82
N VAL A 162 -62.32 -27.38 -33.07
CA VAL A 162 -62.22 -26.03 -32.46
C VAL A 162 -60.83 -25.85 -31.81
N ALA A 163 -60.29 -24.62 -31.92
CA ALA A 163 -59.02 -24.15 -31.35
C ALA A 163 -59.21 -23.44 -29.99
N PRO A 164 -58.26 -23.50 -29.03
CA PRO A 164 -58.35 -22.74 -27.78
C PRO A 164 -57.62 -21.38 -27.85
N ALA A 165 -58.31 -20.35 -27.37
CA ALA A 165 -57.90 -18.95 -27.37
C ALA A 165 -56.86 -18.61 -26.29
N LYS A 166 -55.84 -17.81 -26.67
CA LYS A 166 -54.81 -17.26 -25.78
C LYS A 166 -55.36 -16.07 -25.00
N LYS A 167 -55.38 -16.17 -23.67
CA LYS A 167 -55.66 -15.06 -22.75
C LYS A 167 -54.40 -14.18 -22.61
N SER A 168 -54.54 -12.89 -22.85
CA SER A 168 -53.52 -11.87 -22.64
C SER A 168 -53.33 -11.56 -21.14
N PRO A 169 -52.08 -11.36 -20.67
CA PRO A 169 -51.82 -11.08 -19.25
C PRO A 169 -52.31 -9.69 -18.83
N PRO A 170 -52.80 -9.54 -17.57
CA PRO A 170 -53.25 -8.27 -17.02
C PRO A 170 -52.10 -7.27 -16.87
N ALA A 171 -52.40 -5.99 -17.10
CA ALA A 171 -51.45 -4.89 -17.01
C ALA A 171 -50.77 -4.80 -15.63
N ALA A 172 -49.45 -4.60 -15.65
CA ALA A 172 -48.59 -4.54 -14.47
C ALA A 172 -49.09 -3.49 -13.45
N LYS A 173 -49.43 -3.96 -12.25
CA LYS A 173 -49.74 -3.10 -11.10
C LYS A 173 -48.44 -2.49 -10.59
N ALA A 174 -48.46 -1.24 -10.13
CA ALA A 174 -47.29 -0.58 -9.55
C ALA A 174 -46.73 -1.38 -8.36
N ALA A 175 -45.40 -1.34 -8.19
CA ALA A 175 -44.70 -2.02 -7.09
C ALA A 175 -45.25 -1.56 -5.72
N PRO A 176 -45.59 -2.48 -4.80
CA PRO A 176 -45.92 -2.12 -3.43
C PRO A 176 -44.78 -1.34 -2.75
N LYS A 177 -45.11 -0.29 -1.99
CA LYS A 177 -44.10 0.49 -1.26
C LYS A 177 -43.36 -0.41 -0.26
N GLY A 178 -42.03 -0.33 -0.24
CA GLY A 178 -41.17 -1.06 0.69
C GLY A 178 -40.78 -2.49 0.25
N VAL A 179 -41.19 -2.94 -0.94
CA VAL A 179 -40.72 -4.21 -1.50
C VAL A 179 -39.66 -3.93 -2.57
N PRO A 180 -38.42 -4.46 -2.43
CA PRO A 180 -37.39 -4.29 -3.45
C PRO A 180 -37.83 -4.82 -4.82
N THR A 181 -37.47 -4.11 -5.89
CA THR A 181 -37.83 -4.47 -7.26
C THR A 181 -36.64 -5.08 -7.99
N ILE A 182 -36.80 -6.26 -8.58
CA ILE A 182 -35.80 -6.88 -9.44
C ILE A 182 -36.17 -6.64 -10.89
N VAL A 183 -35.23 -6.03 -11.63
CA VAL A 183 -35.36 -5.64 -13.03
C VAL A 183 -34.51 -6.52 -13.92
N SER A 184 -34.95 -6.72 -15.16
CA SER A 184 -34.23 -7.54 -16.16
C SER A 184 -33.91 -8.94 -15.64
N TRP A 185 -34.88 -9.51 -14.94
CA TRP A 185 -34.70 -10.76 -14.23
C TRP A 185 -34.76 -11.96 -15.17
N LYS A 186 -34.08 -13.05 -14.79
CA LYS A 186 -34.14 -14.36 -15.45
C LYS A 186 -34.22 -15.45 -14.40
N GLN A 187 -35.18 -16.37 -14.57
CA GLN A 187 -35.27 -17.56 -13.74
C GLN A 187 -34.24 -18.61 -14.18
N ASN A 188 -33.49 -19.13 -13.22
CA ASN A 188 -32.52 -20.20 -13.39
C ASN A 188 -33.20 -21.57 -13.29
N ARG A 189 -32.47 -22.66 -13.63
CA ARG A 189 -33.02 -24.03 -13.68
C ARG A 189 -33.39 -24.59 -12.30
N ASP A 190 -32.69 -24.14 -11.27
CA ASP A 190 -32.94 -24.42 -9.85
C ASP A 190 -34.14 -23.62 -9.28
N GLY A 191 -34.73 -22.73 -10.08
CA GLY A 191 -35.84 -21.88 -9.67
C GLY A 191 -35.42 -20.58 -8.97
N SER A 192 -34.12 -20.28 -8.84
CA SER A 192 -33.62 -18.96 -8.41
C SER A 192 -33.89 -17.90 -9.47
N ILE A 193 -33.83 -16.62 -9.08
CA ILE A 193 -33.96 -15.48 -9.99
C ILE A 193 -32.72 -14.61 -9.87
N LYS A 194 -32.09 -14.32 -11.02
CA LYS A 194 -31.03 -13.32 -11.10
C LYS A 194 -31.50 -12.06 -11.82
N GLY A 195 -31.09 -10.88 -11.36
CA GLY A 195 -31.48 -9.61 -11.98
C GLY A 195 -30.81 -8.41 -11.31
N LYS A 196 -31.27 -7.20 -11.65
CA LYS A 196 -30.80 -5.95 -11.02
C LYS A 196 -31.77 -5.49 -9.94
N ILE A 197 -31.32 -5.29 -8.71
CA ILE A 197 -32.19 -4.88 -7.59
C ILE A 197 -32.28 -3.36 -7.47
N TYR A 198 -33.47 -2.87 -7.08
CA TYR A 198 -33.74 -1.46 -6.81
C TYR A 198 -34.62 -1.29 -5.57
N GLY A 199 -34.48 -0.18 -4.86
CA GLY A 199 -35.30 0.15 -3.69
C GLY A 199 -35.06 -0.75 -2.48
N SER A 200 -33.87 -1.34 -2.35
CA SER A 200 -33.46 -2.10 -1.17
C SER A 200 -32.47 -1.27 -0.33
N PRO A 201 -32.61 -1.21 1.01
CA PRO A 201 -31.66 -0.48 1.87
C PRO A 201 -30.30 -1.19 2.01
N ASN A 202 -30.22 -2.48 1.64
CA ASN A 202 -29.03 -3.30 1.84
C ASN A 202 -28.16 -3.43 0.58
N PHE A 203 -28.63 -2.95 -0.57
CA PHE A 203 -27.96 -3.10 -1.86
C PHE A 203 -27.92 -1.76 -2.59
N GLU A 204 -26.90 -1.57 -3.43
CA GLU A 204 -26.84 -0.39 -4.27
C GLU A 204 -27.86 -0.47 -5.42
N GLU A 205 -28.37 0.69 -5.85
CA GLU A 205 -29.36 0.75 -6.94
C GLU A 205 -28.77 0.22 -8.25
N GLY A 206 -29.36 -0.85 -8.79
CA GLY A 206 -28.92 -1.50 -10.02
C GLY A 206 -27.89 -2.60 -9.84
N GLU A 207 -27.57 -2.98 -8.60
CA GLU A 207 -26.66 -4.09 -8.29
C GLU A 207 -27.22 -5.44 -8.79
N ASN A 208 -26.33 -6.30 -9.29
CA ASN A 208 -26.68 -7.63 -9.77
C ASN A 208 -26.85 -8.59 -8.58
N VAL A 209 -28.06 -9.11 -8.39
CA VAL A 209 -28.40 -10.06 -7.33
C VAL A 209 -28.80 -11.41 -7.91
N ASP A 210 -28.54 -12.48 -7.15
CA ASP A 210 -29.06 -13.82 -7.37
C ASP A 210 -29.82 -14.25 -6.12
N THR A 211 -31.08 -14.63 -6.27
CA THR A 211 -31.96 -14.95 -5.15
C THR A 211 -31.96 -16.45 -4.86
N SER A 212 -32.45 -16.87 -3.69
CA SER A 212 -32.79 -18.28 -3.48
C SER A 212 -33.98 -18.72 -4.37
N PRO A 213 -34.27 -20.04 -4.51
CA PRO A 213 -35.41 -20.53 -5.26
C PRO A 213 -36.74 -19.91 -4.82
N ILE A 214 -37.65 -19.66 -5.77
CA ILE A 214 -38.97 -19.10 -5.47
C ILE A 214 -39.83 -20.14 -4.77
N ALA A 215 -40.25 -19.82 -3.53
CA ALA A 215 -41.11 -20.67 -2.72
C ALA A 215 -42.59 -20.41 -2.99
N SER A 216 -42.98 -19.16 -3.26
CA SER A 216 -44.36 -18.81 -3.62
C SER A 216 -44.45 -17.57 -4.51
N GLY A 217 -45.55 -17.48 -5.27
CA GLY A 217 -45.83 -16.39 -6.21
C GLY A 217 -45.76 -16.83 -7.68
N ASN A 218 -46.26 -15.96 -8.57
CA ASN A 218 -46.16 -16.16 -10.01
C ASN A 218 -44.90 -15.47 -10.54
N VAL A 219 -44.03 -16.23 -11.22
CA VAL A 219 -42.79 -15.72 -11.81
C VAL A 219 -43.11 -15.03 -13.14
N ALA A 220 -43.75 -13.87 -13.03
CA ALA A 220 -44.16 -13.04 -14.15
C ALA A 220 -43.94 -11.57 -13.85
N ASP A 221 -43.86 -10.76 -14.90
CA ASP A 221 -43.73 -9.31 -14.77
C ASP A 221 -44.93 -8.70 -14.03
N GLY A 222 -44.66 -7.83 -13.05
CA GLY A 222 -45.68 -7.17 -12.24
C GLY A 222 -46.17 -7.97 -11.03
N TYR A 223 -45.50 -9.07 -10.65
CA TYR A 223 -45.87 -9.89 -9.50
C TYR A 223 -44.83 -9.82 -8.38
N VAL A 224 -45.30 -9.93 -7.13
CA VAL A 224 -44.45 -10.14 -5.96
C VAL A 224 -44.21 -11.64 -5.81
N VAL A 225 -42.95 -12.03 -5.72
CA VAL A 225 -42.51 -13.40 -5.44
C VAL A 225 -41.86 -13.45 -4.06
N GLN A 226 -41.95 -14.60 -3.40
CA GLN A 226 -41.28 -14.87 -2.13
C GLN A 226 -40.29 -16.01 -2.32
N THR A 227 -39.03 -15.78 -1.94
CA THR A 227 -37.97 -16.79 -1.99
C THR A 227 -38.09 -17.78 -0.83
N SER A 228 -37.39 -18.91 -0.92
CA SER A 228 -37.28 -19.90 0.15
C SER A 228 -36.68 -19.35 1.45
N SER A 229 -35.89 -18.27 1.38
CA SER A 229 -35.40 -17.53 2.55
C SER A 229 -36.45 -16.66 3.24
N GLY A 230 -37.65 -16.52 2.66
CA GLY A 230 -38.72 -15.65 3.15
C GLY A 230 -38.66 -14.20 2.65
N SER A 231 -37.64 -13.83 1.87
CA SER A 231 -37.51 -12.49 1.29
C SER A 231 -38.52 -12.28 0.15
N LYS A 232 -39.10 -11.07 0.06
CA LYS A 232 -40.10 -10.72 -0.96
C LYS A 232 -39.50 -9.75 -1.99
N TYR A 233 -39.75 -10.02 -3.26
CA TYR A 233 -39.26 -9.22 -4.38
C TYR A 233 -40.38 -8.94 -5.37
N PHE A 234 -40.44 -7.73 -5.90
CA PHE A 234 -41.33 -7.38 -6.99
C PHE A 234 -40.59 -7.54 -8.32
N LEU A 235 -41.12 -8.36 -9.22
CA LEU A 235 -40.53 -8.60 -10.53
C LEU A 235 -41.02 -7.55 -11.52
N SER A 236 -40.12 -6.75 -12.10
CA SER A 236 -40.49 -5.74 -13.10
C SER A 236 -39.56 -5.73 -14.32
N ALA A 237 -40.07 -5.39 -15.49
CA ALA A 237 -39.30 -5.19 -16.71
C ALA A 237 -38.63 -3.81 -16.74
N LYS A 238 -39.10 -2.85 -15.93
CA LYS A 238 -38.66 -1.45 -15.92
C LYS A 238 -38.23 -1.02 -14.51
N PRO A 239 -37.13 -0.26 -14.36
CA PRO A 239 -36.71 0.22 -13.06
C PRO A 239 -37.70 1.21 -12.46
N PRO A 240 -37.96 1.13 -11.13
CA PRO A 240 -38.82 2.08 -10.44
C PRO A 240 -38.24 3.49 -10.56
N GLY A 241 -39.06 4.46 -10.95
CA GLY A 241 -38.62 5.86 -11.13
C GLY A 241 -38.08 6.20 -12.53
N SER A 242 -37.99 5.25 -13.46
CA SER A 242 -37.82 5.62 -14.87
C SER A 242 -39.11 6.31 -15.34
N PRO A 243 -39.07 7.61 -15.71
CA PRO A 243 -40.28 8.35 -16.02
C PRO A 243 -41.02 7.60 -17.13
N THR A 244 -42.25 7.19 -16.82
CA THR A 244 -43.21 6.77 -17.83
C THR A 244 -43.34 7.94 -18.81
N ALA A 245 -43.25 7.68 -20.11
CA ALA A 245 -43.21 8.69 -21.17
C ALA A 245 -44.48 9.56 -21.27
N ALA A 246 -45.38 9.51 -20.29
CA ALA A 246 -46.52 10.39 -20.15
C ALA A 246 -46.13 11.57 -19.24
N LYS A 247 -45.72 12.68 -19.89
CA LYS A 247 -45.68 14.05 -19.33
C LYS A 247 -44.49 14.36 -18.40
N ILE A 248 -43.35 14.74 -18.99
CA ILE A 248 -42.25 15.42 -18.27
C ILE A 248 -42.25 16.90 -18.66
N PRO A 249 -42.36 17.85 -17.71
CA PRO A 249 -42.21 19.28 -17.94
C PRO A 249 -40.76 19.66 -18.32
N GLN A 250 -40.62 20.68 -19.16
CA GLN A 250 -39.44 21.07 -19.95
C GLN A 250 -38.17 21.46 -19.14
N ALA A 251 -38.20 21.41 -17.80
CA ALA A 251 -37.13 21.90 -16.94
C ALA A 251 -35.94 20.93 -16.74
N ALA A 252 -36.10 19.63 -17.01
CA ALA A 252 -35.04 18.63 -16.79
C ALA A 252 -34.06 18.43 -17.98
N LYS A 253 -34.14 19.27 -19.02
CA LYS A 253 -33.28 19.17 -20.21
C LYS A 253 -31.87 19.76 -20.04
N ALA A 254 -31.57 20.40 -18.91
CA ALA A 254 -30.28 21.07 -18.68
C ALA A 254 -29.18 20.17 -18.09
N GLU A 255 -29.50 19.15 -17.27
CA GLU A 255 -28.46 18.34 -16.60
C GLU A 255 -27.84 17.26 -17.49
N VAL A 256 -28.56 16.76 -18.50
CA VAL A 256 -28.02 15.73 -19.41
C VAL A 256 -26.97 16.31 -20.37
N SER A 257 -26.96 17.63 -20.59
CA SER A 257 -25.96 18.32 -21.42
C SER A 257 -24.58 18.41 -20.76
N MET A 258 -24.45 18.30 -19.43
CA MET A 258 -23.15 18.42 -18.75
C MET A 258 -22.37 17.10 -18.65
N ARG A 259 -23.01 15.94 -18.81
CA ARG A 259 -22.33 14.64 -18.73
C ARG A 259 -21.68 14.16 -20.04
N SER A 260 -21.88 14.88 -21.14
CA SER A 260 -21.25 14.55 -22.45
C SER A 260 -19.98 15.36 -22.76
N ALA A 261 -19.54 16.25 -21.86
CA ALA A 261 -18.29 16.97 -22.02
C ALA A 261 -17.08 16.05 -21.78
N LYS A 262 -16.27 15.85 -22.82
CA LYS A 262 -15.00 15.08 -22.79
C LYS A 262 -14.09 15.59 -21.67
N LYS A 263 -13.64 14.69 -20.78
CA LYS A 263 -12.52 14.93 -19.85
C LYS A 263 -11.28 15.30 -20.67
N GLY A 264 -10.85 16.57 -20.62
CA GLY A 264 -9.58 16.98 -21.24
C GLY A 264 -9.48 18.42 -21.75
N ALA A 265 -10.55 19.22 -21.72
CA ALA A 265 -10.44 20.65 -22.04
C ALA A 265 -9.85 21.41 -20.84
N THR A 266 -8.53 21.58 -20.82
CA THR A 266 -7.83 22.49 -19.91
C THR A 266 -8.22 23.92 -20.26
N ILE A 267 -9.12 24.50 -19.46
CA ILE A 267 -9.39 25.94 -19.49
C ILE A 267 -8.19 26.62 -18.84
N SER A 268 -7.29 27.15 -19.66
CA SER A 268 -6.23 28.05 -19.22
C SER A 268 -6.84 29.39 -18.80
N LEU A 269 -7.28 29.48 -17.54
CA LEU A 269 -7.91 30.67 -16.95
C LEU A 269 -6.99 31.44 -15.99
N PHE A 270 -5.67 31.36 -16.15
CA PHE A 270 -4.75 32.27 -15.46
C PHE A 270 -3.68 32.75 -16.43
N GLY A 271 -4.01 33.85 -17.09
CA GLY A 271 -3.07 34.65 -17.85
C GLY A 271 -1.95 35.17 -16.94
N LYS A 272 -0.74 35.15 -17.51
CA LYS A 272 0.47 35.74 -16.97
C LYS A 272 0.27 37.26 -16.77
N PRO A 273 0.58 37.84 -15.61
CA PRO A 273 1.06 39.21 -15.57
C PRO A 273 2.57 39.22 -15.85
N LYS A 274 2.89 39.94 -16.91
CA LYS A 274 4.20 40.44 -17.30
C LYS A 274 4.62 41.55 -16.32
N VAL A 275 5.79 41.42 -15.70
CA VAL A 275 6.54 42.48 -15.00
C VAL A 275 8.02 42.12 -15.22
N GLU A 276 8.73 42.71 -16.18
CA GLU A 276 9.29 44.08 -16.22
C GLU A 276 10.58 44.20 -15.36
N ASP A 277 11.68 44.38 -16.08
CA ASP A 277 13.08 44.50 -15.65
C ASP A 277 13.34 45.69 -14.71
N ALA A 278 14.07 45.46 -13.61
CA ALA A 278 14.92 46.45 -12.93
C ALA A 278 15.97 45.76 -12.00
N PRO A 279 17.11 46.43 -11.67
CA PRO A 279 18.46 45.84 -11.60
C PRO A 279 18.90 45.25 -10.23
N PRO A 280 20.02 44.50 -10.17
CA PRO A 280 20.41 43.72 -8.99
C PRO A 280 20.99 44.57 -7.85
N ALA A 281 20.32 44.57 -6.70
CA ALA A 281 20.87 45.03 -5.43
C ALA A 281 21.83 43.97 -4.86
N LYS A 282 23.05 44.43 -4.56
CA LYS A 282 24.16 43.69 -3.96
C LYS A 282 23.76 43.03 -2.63
N VAL A 283 23.69 41.69 -2.61
CA VAL A 283 23.56 40.91 -1.37
C VAL A 283 24.94 40.66 -0.79
N ALA A 284 25.14 41.15 0.43
CA ALA A 284 26.34 40.96 1.21
C ALA A 284 26.56 39.48 1.57
N LYS A 285 27.82 39.04 1.45
CA LYS A 285 28.33 37.73 1.89
C LYS A 285 28.06 37.50 3.38
N PRO A 286 27.42 36.41 3.82
CA PRO A 286 27.54 35.95 5.20
C PRO A 286 28.89 35.23 5.37
N ALA A 287 29.68 35.70 6.34
CA ALA A 287 30.96 35.13 6.73
C ALA A 287 30.83 33.66 7.22
N PRO A 288 31.84 32.81 7.00
CA PRO A 288 31.83 31.43 7.47
C PRO A 288 31.99 31.41 9.00
N LYS A 289 30.93 30.99 9.71
CA LYS A 289 31.04 30.70 11.15
C LYS A 289 31.89 29.46 11.32
N LYS A 290 33.02 29.67 12.00
CA LYS A 290 34.03 28.68 12.39
C LYS A 290 33.38 27.46 13.03
N ALA A 291 33.79 26.30 12.54
CA ALA A 291 33.54 25.01 13.15
C ALA A 291 34.02 25.01 14.62
N PHE A 292 33.08 24.91 15.54
CA PHE A 292 33.33 24.67 16.95
C PHE A 292 33.36 23.15 17.15
N PHE A 293 34.53 22.55 16.90
CA PHE A 293 34.84 21.18 17.33
C PHE A 293 35.07 21.20 18.84
N GLY A 294 33.96 21.22 19.59
CA GLY A 294 33.94 21.04 21.04
C GLY A 294 33.55 19.60 21.38
N VAL A 295 34.56 18.78 21.64
CA VAL A 295 34.44 17.52 22.36
C VAL A 295 33.97 17.85 23.79
N GLY A 296 32.73 17.49 24.12
CA GLY A 296 32.19 17.69 25.46
C GLY A 296 30.80 17.09 25.61
N GLY A 297 30.75 15.87 26.16
CA GLY A 297 29.51 15.18 26.50
C GLY A 297 28.64 16.01 27.44
N GLY A 298 27.58 16.57 26.89
CA GLY A 298 26.44 17.09 27.62
C GLY A 298 25.21 16.77 26.80
N GLY A 299 24.47 15.74 27.21
CA GLY A 299 23.19 15.40 26.59
C GLY A 299 22.26 16.60 26.72
N ALA A 300 22.17 17.39 25.65
CA ALA A 300 21.16 18.41 25.52
C ALA A 300 19.81 17.69 25.65
N LYS A 301 19.12 17.90 26.77
CA LYS A 301 17.73 17.45 26.96
C LYS A 301 16.95 17.94 25.74
N LYS A 302 16.57 17.02 24.85
CA LYS A 302 15.70 17.30 23.71
C LYS A 302 14.44 17.88 24.32
N VAL A 303 14.24 19.18 24.18
CA VAL A 303 13.02 19.85 24.64
C VAL A 303 11.92 19.32 23.73
N GLU A 304 11.16 18.33 24.21
CA GLU A 304 10.01 17.79 23.50
C GLU A 304 9.03 18.95 23.28
N LYS A 305 8.94 19.41 22.03
CA LYS A 305 7.98 20.43 21.65
C LYS A 305 6.59 19.79 21.79
N LYS A 306 5.84 20.19 22.81
CA LYS A 306 4.47 19.70 23.00
C LYS A 306 3.60 20.17 21.85
N ALA A 307 2.85 19.23 21.28
CA ALA A 307 1.85 19.53 20.26
C ALA A 307 0.79 20.51 20.81
N PRO A 308 0.33 21.47 20.00
CA PRO A 308 -0.81 22.31 20.34
C PRO A 308 -2.06 21.48 20.64
N LYS A 309 -2.86 21.92 21.63
CA LYS A 309 -4.09 21.20 22.02
C LYS A 309 -5.03 21.05 20.82
N GLY A 310 -5.53 19.82 20.60
CA GLY A 310 -6.49 19.50 19.54
C GLY A 310 -5.89 19.24 18.16
N VAL A 311 -4.56 19.21 18.03
CA VAL A 311 -3.88 18.81 16.79
C VAL A 311 -3.21 17.45 17.02
N PRO A 312 -3.59 16.40 16.27
CA PRO A 312 -2.92 15.10 16.35
C PRO A 312 -1.43 15.20 16.03
N SER A 313 -0.62 14.39 16.71
CA SER A 313 0.82 14.31 16.48
C SER A 313 1.16 13.13 15.59
N LEU A 314 2.16 13.30 14.73
CA LEU A 314 2.69 12.26 13.86
C LEU A 314 4.14 12.01 14.25
N VAL A 315 4.43 10.81 14.76
CA VAL A 315 5.75 10.40 15.23
C VAL A 315 6.40 9.46 14.21
N GLN A 316 7.73 9.55 14.08
CA GLN A 316 8.54 8.74 13.13
C GLN A 316 8.00 8.84 11.69
N TRP A 317 7.59 10.04 11.31
CA TRP A 317 7.00 10.28 10.01
C TRP A 317 8.08 10.32 8.92
N LYS A 318 7.66 10.07 7.68
CA LYS A 318 8.47 10.17 6.47
C LYS A 318 7.64 10.79 5.35
N GLU A 319 8.21 11.76 4.66
CA GLU A 319 7.65 12.31 3.43
C GLU A 319 7.88 11.36 2.24
N ASN A 320 6.80 11.11 1.51
CA ASN A 320 6.78 10.26 0.33
C ASN A 320 7.01 11.09 -0.95
N LYS A 321 7.31 10.42 -2.07
CA LYS A 321 7.61 11.08 -3.35
C LYS A 321 6.44 11.89 -3.92
N ASP A 322 5.22 11.56 -3.52
CA ASP A 322 3.99 12.25 -3.89
C ASP A 322 3.65 13.45 -2.96
N GLY A 323 4.52 13.75 -2.00
CA GLY A 323 4.32 14.81 -1.00
C GLY A 323 3.38 14.43 0.15
N SER A 324 2.90 13.18 0.21
CA SER A 324 2.19 12.66 1.38
C SER A 324 3.17 12.36 2.52
N ILE A 325 2.66 12.29 3.76
CA ILE A 325 3.45 11.84 4.92
C ILE A 325 2.85 10.56 5.50
N SER A 326 3.72 9.60 5.82
CA SER A 326 3.35 8.39 6.54
C SER A 326 4.04 8.36 7.90
N GLY A 327 3.33 8.00 8.96
CA GLY A 327 3.88 7.93 10.32
C GLY A 327 2.89 7.31 11.30
N PHE A 328 3.25 7.31 12.59
CA PHE A 328 2.38 6.82 13.66
C PHE A 328 1.64 7.99 14.30
N ILE A 329 0.30 7.93 14.33
CA ILE A 329 -0.52 9.01 14.87
C ILE A 329 -0.74 8.85 16.38
N SER A 330 -0.80 9.98 17.09
CA SER A 330 -1.23 10.06 18.49
C SER A 330 -2.10 11.28 18.76
N GLY A 331 -2.97 11.19 19.77
CA GLY A 331 -3.86 12.29 20.19
C GLY A 331 -5.00 12.59 19.21
N SER A 332 -5.42 11.62 18.38
CA SER A 332 -6.59 11.72 17.50
C SER A 332 -7.76 10.89 18.02
N PRO A 333 -9.00 11.40 18.04
CA PRO A 333 -10.17 10.60 18.42
C PRO A 333 -10.65 9.66 17.30
N ALA A 334 -10.14 9.80 16.07
CA ALA A 334 -10.59 9.03 14.90
C ALA A 334 -9.71 7.81 14.61
N PHE A 335 -8.56 7.67 15.27
CA PHE A 335 -7.56 6.64 15.04
C PHE A 335 -7.07 6.11 16.37
N GLU A 336 -6.59 4.88 16.40
CA GLU A 336 -5.99 4.31 17.60
C GLU A 336 -4.60 4.92 17.87
N GLU A 337 -4.21 4.99 19.14
CA GLU A 337 -2.89 5.49 19.53
C GLU A 337 -1.78 4.60 18.96
N GLY A 338 -0.87 5.20 18.19
CA GLY A 338 0.21 4.49 17.52
C GLY A 338 -0.21 3.80 16.22
N GLU A 339 -1.40 4.07 15.69
CA GLU A 339 -1.81 3.55 14.39
C GLU A 339 -0.96 4.17 13.26
N ARG A 340 -0.53 3.33 12.31
CA ARG A 340 0.24 3.81 11.16
C ARG A 340 -0.70 4.38 10.11
N ILE A 341 -0.62 5.67 9.87
CA ILE A 341 -1.43 6.36 8.85
C ILE A 341 -0.57 6.88 7.70
N THR A 342 -1.21 7.10 6.55
CA THR A 342 -0.64 7.86 5.43
C THR A 342 -1.61 8.96 5.07
N THR A 343 -1.14 10.20 5.07
CA THR A 343 -1.99 11.36 4.81
C THR A 343 -2.07 11.68 3.31
N SER A 344 -2.91 12.64 2.93
CA SER A 344 -2.82 13.28 1.61
C SER A 344 -1.58 14.18 1.49
N PRO A 345 -1.21 14.66 0.28
CA PRO A 345 -0.08 15.57 0.10
C PRO A 345 -0.18 16.85 0.93
N ILE A 346 0.96 17.34 1.43
CA ILE A 346 1.02 18.58 2.22
C ILE A 346 0.74 19.78 1.30
N MET A 347 -0.25 20.60 1.66
CA MET A 347 -0.62 21.83 0.95
C MET A 347 -0.05 23.09 1.63
N LYS A 348 0.11 23.09 2.95
CA LYS A 348 0.66 24.21 3.71
C LYS A 348 1.59 23.75 4.82
N GLY A 349 2.70 24.47 4.97
CA GLY A 349 3.76 24.22 5.96
C GLY A 349 4.90 23.38 5.41
N ASP A 350 6.07 23.48 6.04
CA ASP A 350 7.24 22.67 5.73
C ASP A 350 7.22 21.38 6.55
N ALA A 351 7.54 20.25 5.90
CA ALA A 351 7.69 18.96 6.55
C ALA A 351 8.98 18.95 7.40
N SER A 352 8.91 19.57 8.58
CA SER A 352 10.02 19.72 9.52
C SER A 352 9.60 19.33 10.92
N GLU A 353 10.53 18.80 11.71
CA GLU A 353 10.23 18.37 13.08
C GLU A 353 9.81 19.56 13.97
N GLY A 354 8.64 19.43 14.58
CA GLY A 354 8.00 20.42 15.44
C GLY A 354 7.21 21.50 14.71
N THR A 355 6.84 21.29 13.44
CA THR A 355 5.92 22.17 12.69
C THR A 355 4.53 21.55 12.57
N ILE A 356 3.52 22.40 12.36
CA ILE A 356 2.17 21.96 11.99
C ILE A 356 2.06 22.00 10.47
N VAL A 357 1.66 20.88 9.88
CA VAL A 357 1.40 20.77 8.45
C VAL A 357 -0.09 20.61 8.19
N GLN A 358 -0.55 21.11 7.05
CA GLN A 358 -1.92 20.94 6.58
C GLN A 358 -1.94 20.14 5.28
N THR A 359 -2.71 19.05 5.26
CA THR A 359 -2.83 18.14 4.11
C THR A 359 -3.86 18.65 3.10
N GLY A 360 -3.89 18.04 1.90
CA GLY A 360 -4.86 18.34 0.84
C GLY A 360 -6.33 18.15 1.25
N SER A 361 -6.60 17.28 2.22
CA SER A 361 -7.93 17.10 2.79
C SER A 361 -8.34 18.21 3.77
N GLY A 362 -7.40 19.10 4.14
CA GLY A 362 -7.60 20.16 5.12
C GLY A 362 -7.24 19.76 6.56
N SER A 363 -6.91 18.50 6.82
CA SER A 363 -6.49 17.99 8.14
C SER A 363 -5.14 18.59 8.56
N LYS A 364 -4.96 18.83 9.87
CA LYS A 364 -3.73 19.38 10.43
C LYS A 364 -3.04 18.35 11.30
N TYR A 365 -1.71 18.28 11.19
CA TYR A 365 -0.88 17.36 11.98
C TYR A 365 0.35 18.08 12.52
N PHE A 366 0.75 17.75 13.74
CA PHE A 366 1.99 18.21 14.35
C PHE A 366 3.08 17.14 14.16
N LEU A 367 4.20 17.51 13.55
CA LEU A 367 5.28 16.57 13.24
C LEU A 367 6.25 16.46 14.43
N VAL A 368 6.46 15.25 14.95
CA VAL A 368 7.27 14.97 16.17
C VAL A 368 8.49 14.10 15.86
#